data_AF-A0A2C5ZSQ5-F1
#
_entry.id   AF-A0A2C5ZSQ5-F1
#
_cell.length_a   1.000
_cell.length_b   1.000
_cell.length_c   1.000
_cell.angle_alpha   90.00
_cell.angle_beta   90.00
_cell.angle_gamma   90.00
#
_symmetry.space_group_name_H-M   'P 1'
#
loop_
_entity.id
_entity.type
_entity.pdbx_description
1 polymer ?
#
loop_
_entity_poly.entity_id
_entity_poly.type
_entity_poly.pdbx_seq_one_letter_code
_entity_poly.pdbx_strand_id
1 'polypeptide(L)'
;MPIILPKQQMFKSPSPSPNSPVRLPDLTRGLPPTFGQETHNDESSGQALRTVERDLDKSHGPRGKRESYIPSSERNRRWWIRFIINSAALASVFLLYHMGRQWDEEEAARHSDIPNGISVTLWWKRMRARIKESISYYQDPAFDKLLPDPIPALARPYTLCLSLDDLLIHSEWTREHGWRVAKRPGLDYFIRYLSQYYELVLFTTVPSMFAEPLIRKMDPFRFIMWPLFREATKFENGEIVKDLSYLNRDLSKVIIIDTNPSHVRKQPENAIILEPWKGDPQDKDLVGLIPFLEYIHTVEYSDVRDVLKSFEGKHIPTEFARREAIARHEHQKQLEEKRKAHSKTSGLAMLGNLLGLKASNMSMTAMADGEQSPSEAFAQGKMLQDIVRERGQRSYEAMEKDIRENGEKWLKEEQQAMEKAQKEAMDQVQEKAMKSVVDTIASAFKPFSEGSQEGGK
;
A
#
# COMPACT_ATOMS: atom_id res chain seq x y z
N MET A 1 36.66 -4.36 73.24
CA MET A 1 36.74 -5.83 73.26
C MET A 1 36.78 -6.33 71.82
N PRO A 2 37.75 -7.17 71.45
CA PRO A 2 38.05 -7.54 70.07
C PRO A 2 37.13 -8.65 69.59
N ILE A 3 36.73 -8.61 68.32
CA ILE A 3 36.11 -9.75 67.64
C ILE A 3 37.19 -10.39 66.77
N ILE A 4 37.64 -11.56 67.22
CA ILE A 4 38.60 -12.44 66.57
C ILE A 4 37.85 -13.20 65.48
N LEU A 5 38.34 -13.14 64.23
CA LEU A 5 37.97 -14.06 63.15
C LEU A 5 39.23 -14.76 62.63
N PRO A 6 39.13 -16.05 62.24
CA PRO A 6 40.25 -16.98 62.28
C PRO A 6 41.15 -16.95 61.03
N LYS A 7 42.43 -17.31 61.22
CA LYS A 7 43.43 -17.56 60.18
C LYS A 7 42.95 -18.62 59.20
N GLN A 8 42.85 -18.29 57.91
CA GLN A 8 42.78 -19.28 56.83
C GLN A 8 44.16 -19.93 56.67
N GLN A 9 44.17 -21.26 56.69
CA GLN A 9 45.36 -22.09 56.48
C GLN A 9 45.83 -21.98 55.02
N MET A 10 47.11 -21.66 54.83
CA MET A 10 47.79 -21.80 53.53
C MET A 10 47.93 -23.28 53.20
N PHE A 11 47.14 -23.77 52.23
CA PHE A 11 47.44 -25.02 51.54
C PHE A 11 48.61 -24.78 50.58
N LYS A 12 49.75 -25.38 50.89
CA LYS A 12 50.94 -25.40 50.03
C LYS A 12 50.72 -26.45 48.94
N SER A 13 50.51 -26.02 47.69
CA SER A 13 50.48 -26.93 46.55
C SER A 13 51.91 -27.37 46.19
N PRO A 14 52.15 -28.65 45.86
CA PRO A 14 53.47 -29.12 45.46
C PRO A 14 53.79 -28.66 44.03
N SER A 15 55.06 -28.29 43.81
CA SER A 15 55.61 -27.97 42.49
C SER A 15 55.53 -29.16 41.54
N PRO A 16 55.06 -29.00 40.29
CA PRO A 16 54.96 -30.12 39.36
C PRO A 16 56.32 -30.44 38.70
N SER A 17 56.57 -31.73 38.54
CA SER A 17 57.67 -32.32 37.78
C SER A 17 57.46 -32.19 36.26
N PRO A 18 58.54 -32.17 35.45
CA PRO A 18 58.47 -31.88 34.03
C PRO A 18 58.26 -33.18 33.26
N ASN A 19 57.01 -33.59 33.02
CA ASN A 19 56.58 -34.38 31.86
C ASN A 19 55.18 -34.96 32.08
N SER A 20 54.15 -34.25 31.62
CA SER A 20 52.86 -34.85 31.24
C SER A 20 52.18 -33.96 30.19
N PRO A 21 51.41 -34.54 29.24
CA PRO A 21 50.90 -33.84 28.08
C PRO A 21 49.81 -32.85 28.48
N VAL A 22 49.85 -31.64 27.89
CA VAL A 22 48.94 -30.53 28.18
C VAL A 22 47.49 -30.94 27.90
N ARG A 23 46.67 -31.07 28.94
CA ARG A 23 45.21 -31.11 28.80
C ARG A 23 44.70 -29.70 28.56
N LEU A 24 43.92 -29.52 27.49
CA LEU A 24 43.22 -28.27 27.22
C LEU A 24 42.23 -27.96 28.37
N PRO A 25 42.11 -26.69 28.81
CA PRO A 25 41.21 -26.32 29.88
C PRO A 25 39.74 -26.41 29.44
N ASP A 26 38.89 -26.87 30.35
CA ASP A 26 37.46 -27.02 30.15
C ASP A 26 36.76 -25.65 30.08
N LEU A 27 36.24 -25.31 28.89
CA LEU A 27 35.64 -24.02 28.54
C LEU A 27 34.19 -23.86 29.03
N THR A 28 33.64 -24.85 29.74
CA THR A 28 32.27 -24.78 30.30
C THR A 28 32.16 -23.89 31.53
N ARG A 29 33.29 -23.47 32.12
CA ARG A 29 33.32 -22.47 33.20
C ARG A 29 33.88 -21.17 32.62
N GLY A 30 33.02 -20.15 32.53
CA GLY A 30 33.39 -18.82 32.02
C GLY A 30 34.63 -18.24 32.71
N LEU A 31 35.42 -17.49 31.95
CA LEU A 31 36.66 -16.87 32.44
C LEU A 31 36.36 -15.89 33.59
N PRO A 32 37.12 -15.93 34.72
CA PRO A 32 36.98 -14.94 35.77
C PRO A 32 37.44 -13.55 35.27
N PRO A 33 36.86 -12.46 35.78
CA PRO A 33 37.17 -11.11 35.32
C PRO A 33 38.61 -10.74 35.72
N THR A 34 39.47 -10.59 34.72
CA THR A 34 40.90 -10.24 34.87
C THR A 34 41.16 -8.80 35.31
N PHE A 35 40.12 -7.97 35.44
CA PHE A 35 40.27 -6.55 35.68
C PHE A 35 40.65 -6.21 37.14
N GLY A 36 40.26 -7.03 38.12
CA GLY A 36 40.51 -6.75 39.54
C GLY A 36 41.90 -7.13 40.04
N GLN A 37 42.65 -7.93 39.28
CA GLN A 37 43.97 -8.42 39.69
C GLN A 37 45.12 -7.54 39.19
N GLU A 38 44.87 -6.69 38.19
CA GLU A 38 45.84 -5.72 37.70
C GLU A 38 45.94 -4.48 38.63
N THR A 39 44.89 -4.12 39.34
CA THR A 39 44.87 -2.91 40.20
C THR A 39 45.63 -3.06 41.52
N HIS A 40 46.02 -4.28 41.93
CA HIS A 40 46.72 -4.52 43.19
C HIS A 40 48.24 -4.68 43.07
N ASN A 41 48.80 -4.64 41.85
CA ASN A 41 50.25 -4.78 41.62
C ASN A 41 50.99 -3.46 41.34
N ASP A 42 50.31 -2.32 41.42
CA ASP A 42 50.82 -1.01 41.01
C ASP A 42 51.76 -0.30 42.00
N GLU A 43 52.03 -0.88 43.18
CA GLU A 43 52.98 -0.26 44.13
C GLU A 43 54.46 -0.62 43.88
N SER A 44 54.77 -1.66 43.09
CA SER A 44 56.18 -2.04 42.79
C SER A 44 56.71 -1.51 41.45
N SER A 45 55.82 -1.03 40.57
CA SER A 45 56.14 -0.55 39.21
C SER A 45 56.63 0.91 39.18
N GLY A 46 56.31 1.72 40.19
CA GLY A 46 56.71 3.13 40.28
C GLY A 46 58.22 3.37 40.49
N GLN A 47 58.97 2.38 40.98
CA GLN A 47 60.41 2.50 41.21
C GLN A 47 61.23 2.15 39.96
N ALA A 48 60.72 1.24 39.12
CA ALA A 48 61.33 0.86 37.85
C ALA A 48 61.05 1.89 36.73
N LEU A 49 59.90 2.58 36.76
CA LEU A 49 59.61 3.65 35.81
C LEU A 49 60.51 4.88 36.03
N ARG A 50 60.79 5.24 37.28
CA ARG A 50 61.61 6.41 37.64
C ARG A 50 63.11 6.25 37.34
N THR A 51 63.61 5.02 37.24
CA THR A 51 64.99 4.74 36.80
C THR A 51 65.13 4.82 35.28
N VAL A 52 64.13 4.34 34.54
CA VAL A 52 64.10 4.46 33.07
C VAL A 52 63.92 5.92 32.63
N GLU A 53 63.18 6.71 33.40
CA GLU A 53 62.96 8.14 33.11
C GLU A 53 64.22 9.01 33.37
N ARG A 54 65.10 8.63 34.32
CA ARG A 54 66.38 9.34 34.56
C ARG A 54 67.47 9.03 33.53
N ASP A 55 67.42 7.86 32.89
CA ASP A 55 68.42 7.47 31.89
C ASP A 55 68.07 8.01 30.48
N LEU A 56 66.82 8.42 30.25
CA LEU A 56 66.37 9.00 28.99
C LEU A 56 66.68 10.51 28.84
N ASP A 57 66.91 11.24 29.93
CA ASP A 57 67.14 12.69 29.89
C ASP A 57 68.58 13.09 29.52
N LYS A 58 69.54 12.16 29.49
CA LYS A 58 70.96 12.46 29.20
C LYS A 58 71.38 12.37 27.74
N SER A 59 70.47 12.16 26.79
CA SER A 59 70.83 12.08 25.37
C SER A 59 69.88 12.87 24.45
N HIS A 60 69.91 14.19 24.55
CA HIS A 60 69.29 15.09 23.58
C HIS A 60 70.33 15.54 22.53
N GLY A 61 70.45 14.79 21.45
CA GLY A 61 70.87 15.30 20.14
C GLY A 61 69.64 15.40 19.24
N PRO A 62 69.56 16.35 18.28
CA PRO A 62 68.34 16.62 17.53
C PRO A 62 68.11 15.49 16.51
N ARG A 63 67.36 14.46 16.91
CA ARG A 63 66.91 13.39 16.02
C ARG A 63 65.41 13.54 15.81
N GLY A 64 65.05 13.74 14.53
CA GLY A 64 63.67 13.88 14.07
C GLY A 64 62.77 12.73 14.55
N LYS A 65 61.46 13.02 14.59
CA LYS A 65 60.38 12.10 14.98
C LYS A 65 60.71 10.66 14.53
N ARG A 66 61.01 9.77 15.48
CA ARG A 66 61.18 8.34 15.20
C ARG A 66 59.85 7.83 14.65
N GLU A 67 59.85 7.34 13.41
CA GLU A 67 58.70 6.66 12.83
C GLU A 67 58.34 5.46 13.73
N SER A 68 57.11 5.44 14.25
CA SER A 68 56.60 4.32 15.04
C SER A 68 56.75 3.02 14.24
N TYR A 69 57.37 2.01 14.83
CA TYR A 69 57.54 0.69 14.20
C TYR A 69 56.17 0.08 13.88
N ILE A 70 55.82 -0.01 12.60
CA ILE A 70 54.60 -0.66 12.13
C ILE A 70 54.89 -2.16 11.96
N PRO A 71 54.22 -3.06 12.70
CA PRO A 71 54.37 -4.51 12.57
C PRO A 71 54.12 -5.01 11.14
N SER A 72 54.77 -6.11 10.75
CA SER A 72 54.62 -6.72 9.41
C SER A 72 53.18 -7.15 9.11
N SER A 73 52.43 -7.63 10.12
CA SER A 73 51.01 -7.96 10.03
C SER A 73 50.15 -6.73 9.70
N GLU A 74 50.45 -5.56 10.28
CA GLU A 74 49.78 -4.30 9.96
C GLU A 74 50.09 -3.82 8.55
N ARG A 75 51.33 -3.97 8.09
CA ARG A 75 51.71 -3.61 6.71
C ARG A 75 50.96 -4.48 5.69
N ASN A 76 50.86 -5.77 5.93
CA ASN A 76 50.10 -6.70 5.09
C ASN A 76 48.60 -6.37 5.11
N ARG A 77 48.03 -6.11 6.29
CA ARG A 77 46.63 -5.68 6.43
C ARG A 77 46.36 -4.37 5.69
N ARG A 78 47.24 -3.37 5.81
CA ARG A 78 47.11 -2.10 5.07
C ARG A 78 47.21 -2.30 3.56
N TRP A 79 48.08 -3.19 3.11
CA TRP A 79 48.18 -3.54 1.69
C TRP A 79 46.89 -4.20 1.19
N TRP A 80 46.36 -5.20 1.90
CA TRP A 80 45.10 -5.85 1.55
C TRP A 80 43.90 -4.91 1.61
N ILE A 81 43.81 -4.04 2.64
CA ILE A 81 42.76 -3.01 2.73
C ILE A 81 42.84 -2.08 1.52
N ARG A 82 44.03 -1.58 1.17
CA ARG A 82 44.22 -0.73 -0.01
C ARG A 82 43.87 -1.48 -1.28
N PHE A 83 44.29 -2.72 -1.41
CA PHE A 83 43.99 -3.56 -2.58
C PHE A 83 42.47 -3.73 -2.74
N ILE A 84 41.76 -4.08 -1.67
CA ILE A 84 40.30 -4.25 -1.67
C ILE A 84 39.58 -2.93 -1.98
N ILE A 85 40.00 -1.81 -1.39
CA ILE A 85 39.38 -0.52 -1.66
C ILE A 85 39.61 -0.09 -3.12
N ASN A 86 40.83 -0.26 -3.64
CA ASN A 86 41.14 0.09 -5.03
C ASN A 86 40.42 -0.84 -6.02
N SER A 87 40.35 -2.15 -5.75
CA SER A 87 39.63 -3.08 -6.60
C SER A 87 38.13 -2.81 -6.59
N ALA A 88 37.55 -2.51 -5.43
CA ALA A 88 36.16 -2.08 -5.30
C ALA A 88 35.90 -0.78 -6.07
N ALA A 89 36.79 0.22 -5.97
CA ALA A 89 36.67 1.48 -6.71
C ALA A 89 36.72 1.25 -8.23
N LEU A 90 37.65 0.41 -8.72
CA LEU A 90 37.72 0.04 -10.14
C LEU A 90 36.45 -0.68 -10.61
N ALA A 91 35.94 -1.62 -9.81
CA ALA A 91 34.69 -2.31 -10.09
C ALA A 91 33.49 -1.35 -10.12
N SER A 92 33.42 -0.38 -9.20
CA SER A 92 32.37 0.65 -9.20
C SER A 92 32.44 1.55 -10.42
N VAL A 93 33.63 1.96 -10.87
CA VAL A 93 33.81 2.75 -12.10
C VAL A 93 33.37 1.95 -13.32
N PHE A 94 33.76 0.67 -13.39
CA PHE A 94 33.32 -0.22 -14.47
C PHE A 94 31.79 -0.39 -14.48
N LEU A 95 31.17 -0.59 -13.31
CA LEU A 95 29.73 -0.70 -13.18
C LEU A 95 29.02 0.58 -13.63
N LEU A 96 29.49 1.76 -13.19
CA LEU A 96 28.94 3.05 -13.63
C LEU A 96 29.09 3.24 -15.14
N TYR A 97 30.25 2.89 -15.72
CA TYR A 97 30.47 2.90 -17.16
C TYR A 97 29.47 2.00 -17.90
N HIS A 98 29.30 0.77 -17.42
CA HIS A 98 28.36 -0.20 -17.97
C HIS A 98 26.91 0.28 -17.88
N MET A 99 26.52 0.99 -16.83
CA MET A 99 25.17 1.55 -16.67
C MET A 99 24.84 2.62 -17.72
N GLY A 100 25.83 3.28 -18.34
CA GLY A 100 25.60 4.25 -19.43
C GLY A 100 25.70 3.66 -20.85
N ARG A 101 25.78 2.32 -20.98
CA ARG A 101 25.76 1.59 -22.26
C ARG A 101 24.56 2.00 -23.14
N GLN A 102 24.61 1.65 -24.43
CA GLN A 102 23.48 1.86 -25.34
C GLN A 102 22.26 1.01 -24.92
N TRP A 103 21.06 1.45 -25.27
CA TRP A 103 19.81 0.71 -25.06
C TRP A 103 19.74 -0.50 -25.99
N ASP A 104 19.27 -1.64 -25.46
CA ASP A 104 18.86 -2.78 -26.27
C ASP A 104 17.48 -2.54 -26.90
N GLU A 105 17.04 -3.36 -27.86
CA GLU A 105 15.78 -3.15 -28.59
C GLU A 105 14.55 -3.01 -27.66
N GLU A 106 14.47 -3.82 -26.60
CA GLU A 106 13.39 -3.76 -25.60
C GLU A 106 13.49 -2.54 -24.66
N GLU A 107 14.70 -2.10 -24.34
CA GLU A 107 14.93 -0.91 -23.50
C GLU A 107 14.67 0.38 -24.31
N ALA A 108 15.00 0.39 -25.59
CA ALA A 108 14.79 1.50 -26.50
C ALA A 108 13.30 1.79 -26.75
N ALA A 109 12.44 0.76 -26.71
CA ALA A 109 10.99 0.93 -26.77
C ALA A 109 10.43 1.66 -25.54
N ARG A 110 11.03 1.45 -24.35
CA ARG A 110 10.62 2.09 -23.09
C ARG A 110 11.16 3.52 -22.94
N HIS A 111 12.38 3.78 -23.42
CA HIS A 111 13.04 5.11 -23.35
C HIS A 111 13.24 5.72 -24.73
N SER A 112 12.13 5.94 -25.45
CA SER A 112 12.16 6.58 -26.77
C SER A 112 12.57 8.07 -26.73
N ASP A 113 12.55 8.68 -25.54
CA ASP A 113 12.95 10.05 -25.25
C ASP A 113 14.49 10.23 -25.18
N ILE A 114 15.25 9.15 -24.99
CA ILE A 114 16.72 9.17 -24.87
C ILE A 114 17.35 8.32 -26.00
N PRO A 115 17.72 8.92 -27.15
CA PRO A 115 18.29 8.15 -28.25
C PRO A 115 19.67 7.57 -27.93
N ASN A 116 20.01 6.49 -28.64
CA ASN A 116 21.35 5.90 -28.62
C ASN A 116 22.36 6.86 -29.26
N GLY A 117 23.51 7.03 -28.62
CA GLY A 117 24.53 7.95 -29.10
C GLY A 117 25.77 8.00 -28.21
N ILE A 118 26.88 8.44 -28.80
CA ILE A 118 28.22 8.48 -28.20
C ILE A 118 28.40 9.70 -27.28
N SER A 119 27.47 10.66 -27.30
CA SER A 119 27.54 11.86 -26.47
C SER A 119 27.60 11.54 -24.98
N VAL A 120 28.50 12.20 -24.25
CA VAL A 120 28.64 12.10 -22.79
C VAL A 120 27.35 12.51 -22.07
N THR A 121 26.63 13.50 -22.60
CA THR A 121 25.35 13.93 -22.01
C THR A 121 24.26 12.87 -22.16
N LEU A 122 24.24 12.15 -23.28
CA LEU A 122 23.32 11.03 -23.49
C LEU A 122 23.72 9.83 -22.65
N TRP A 123 25.02 9.51 -22.56
CA TRP A 123 25.54 8.47 -21.66
C TRP A 123 25.12 8.71 -20.20
N TRP A 124 25.26 9.95 -19.70
CA TRP A 124 24.82 10.32 -18.35
C TRP A 124 23.30 10.22 -18.17
N LYS A 125 22.51 10.66 -19.16
CA LYS A 125 21.04 10.52 -19.12
C LYS A 125 20.61 9.05 -19.04
N ARG A 126 21.22 8.17 -19.85
CA ARG A 126 20.95 6.72 -19.81
C ARG A 126 21.36 6.09 -18.49
N MET A 127 22.55 6.44 -17.98
CA MET A 127 23.02 5.95 -16.68
C MET A 127 22.05 6.36 -15.56
N ARG A 128 21.61 7.63 -15.54
CA ARG A 128 20.64 8.12 -14.56
C ARG A 128 19.28 7.45 -14.69
N ALA A 129 18.82 7.20 -15.91
CA ALA A 129 17.57 6.49 -16.17
C ALA A 129 17.62 5.06 -15.62
N ARG A 130 18.68 4.28 -15.92
CA ARG A 130 18.83 2.92 -15.39
C ARG A 130 18.98 2.88 -13.87
N ILE A 131 19.72 3.82 -13.27
CA ILE A 131 19.80 3.95 -11.81
C ILE A 131 18.42 4.26 -11.23
N LYS A 132 17.66 5.15 -11.88
CA LYS A 132 16.29 5.47 -11.47
C LYS A 132 15.39 4.24 -11.55
N GLU A 133 15.45 3.45 -12.62
CA GLU A 133 14.67 2.21 -12.76
C GLU A 133 15.04 1.14 -11.72
N SER A 134 16.34 1.01 -11.42
CA SER A 134 16.81 0.08 -10.39
C SER A 134 16.26 0.45 -9.00
N ILE A 135 15.98 1.74 -8.78
CA ILE A 135 15.39 2.26 -7.55
C ILE A 135 13.86 2.27 -7.64
N SER A 136 13.29 2.42 -8.84
CA SER A 136 11.84 2.57 -9.05
C SER A 136 11.08 1.31 -8.71
N TYR A 137 11.70 0.12 -8.84
CA TYR A 137 11.13 -1.13 -8.34
C TYR A 137 10.71 -1.07 -6.86
N TYR A 138 11.38 -0.24 -6.04
CA TYR A 138 11.05 -0.06 -4.63
C TYR A 138 10.06 1.07 -4.35
N GLN A 139 9.75 1.91 -5.35
CA GLN A 139 8.96 3.14 -5.19
C GLN A 139 7.63 3.10 -5.93
N ASP A 140 7.59 2.44 -7.10
CA ASP A 140 6.41 2.27 -7.93
C ASP A 140 5.59 1.05 -7.47
N PRO A 141 4.27 1.05 -7.71
CA PRO A 141 3.41 -0.08 -7.34
C PRO A 141 3.83 -1.33 -8.12
N ALA A 142 3.49 -2.50 -7.58
CA ALA A 142 3.86 -3.78 -8.18
C ALA A 142 3.32 -4.00 -9.61
N PHE A 143 2.32 -3.22 -10.05
CA PHE A 143 1.66 -3.36 -11.34
C PHE A 143 1.46 -2.00 -12.03
N ASP A 144 1.66 -1.97 -13.36
CA ASP A 144 1.41 -0.79 -14.20
C ASP A 144 -0.08 -0.42 -14.27
N LYS A 145 -0.95 -1.43 -14.20
CA LYS A 145 -2.41 -1.28 -14.12
C LYS A 145 -2.89 -1.97 -12.85
N LEU A 146 -3.48 -1.20 -11.94
CA LEU A 146 -4.02 -1.71 -10.68
C LEU A 146 -5.34 -2.45 -10.87
N LEU A 147 -6.15 -2.02 -11.84
CA LEU A 147 -7.44 -2.64 -12.15
C LEU A 147 -7.46 -3.23 -13.55
N PRO A 148 -8.16 -4.36 -13.75
CA PRO A 148 -8.38 -4.91 -15.08
C PRO A 148 -9.24 -3.99 -15.94
N ASP A 149 -9.25 -4.24 -17.25
CA ASP A 149 -10.08 -3.50 -18.18
C ASP A 149 -11.58 -3.74 -17.86
N PRO A 150 -12.41 -2.68 -17.91
CA PRO A 150 -13.82 -2.80 -17.55
C PRO A 150 -14.58 -3.65 -18.57
N ILE A 151 -15.35 -4.62 -18.09
CA ILE A 151 -16.22 -5.44 -18.94
C ILE A 151 -17.48 -4.62 -19.27
N PRO A 152 -17.81 -4.34 -20.55
CA PRO A 152 -18.90 -3.42 -20.90
C PRO A 152 -20.27 -3.77 -20.29
N ALA A 153 -20.55 -5.05 -20.05
CA ALA A 153 -21.80 -5.50 -19.46
C ALA A 153 -21.93 -5.22 -17.95
N LEU A 154 -20.81 -5.08 -17.23
CA LEU A 154 -20.76 -4.86 -15.78
C LEU A 154 -20.20 -3.47 -15.42
N ALA A 155 -19.71 -2.72 -16.42
CA ALA A 155 -19.07 -1.44 -16.21
C ALA A 155 -20.08 -0.42 -15.65
N ARG A 156 -19.77 0.09 -14.45
CA ARG A 156 -20.44 1.28 -13.91
C ARG A 156 -19.86 2.53 -14.58
N PRO A 157 -20.65 3.59 -14.77
CA PRO A 157 -20.18 4.78 -15.46
C PRO A 157 -19.11 5.56 -14.69
N TYR A 158 -19.13 5.48 -13.36
CA TYR A 158 -18.18 6.18 -12.48
C TYR A 158 -17.50 5.20 -11.53
N THR A 159 -16.26 5.51 -11.14
CA THR A 159 -15.49 4.75 -10.16
C THR A 159 -15.33 5.58 -8.89
N LEU A 160 -15.66 5.00 -7.74
CA LEU A 160 -15.53 5.63 -6.43
C LEU A 160 -14.45 4.90 -5.61
N CYS A 161 -13.33 5.58 -5.39
CA CYS A 161 -12.24 5.11 -4.56
C CYS A 161 -12.45 5.53 -3.11
N LEU A 162 -12.41 4.58 -2.18
CA LEU A 162 -12.66 4.81 -0.76
C LEU A 162 -11.43 4.41 0.07
N SER A 163 -11.01 5.29 0.97
CA SER A 163 -10.01 4.94 1.99
C SER A 163 -10.61 4.05 3.07
N LEU A 164 -9.79 3.29 3.80
CA LEU A 164 -10.28 2.41 4.87
C LEU A 164 -10.16 3.08 6.24
N ASP A 165 -8.92 3.31 6.67
CA ASP A 165 -8.59 3.87 7.99
C ASP A 165 -9.09 5.31 8.14
N ASP A 166 -9.72 5.58 9.28
CA ASP A 166 -10.34 6.84 9.70
C ASP A 166 -11.41 7.38 8.74
N LEU A 167 -11.72 6.68 7.63
CA LEU A 167 -12.82 7.01 6.74
C LEU A 167 -14.03 6.11 6.99
N LEU A 168 -13.85 4.79 6.86
CA LEU A 168 -14.92 3.78 6.98
C LEU A 168 -14.89 3.10 8.35
N ILE A 169 -13.68 2.91 8.87
CA ILE A 169 -13.44 2.27 10.16
C ILE A 169 -12.45 3.11 10.97
N HIS A 170 -12.50 2.94 12.28
CA HIS A 170 -11.50 3.50 13.18
C HIS A 170 -10.94 2.37 14.03
N SER A 171 -9.61 2.24 14.07
CA SER A 171 -8.94 1.24 14.88
C SER A 171 -8.27 1.91 16.08
N GLU A 172 -8.58 1.40 17.27
CA GLU A 172 -7.98 1.85 18.52
C GLU A 172 -7.25 0.69 19.18
N TRP A 173 -6.10 0.98 19.79
CA TRP A 173 -5.39 0.00 20.61
C TRP A 173 -5.43 0.42 22.07
N THR A 174 -5.87 -0.49 22.93
CA THR A 174 -5.86 -0.31 24.38
C THR A 174 -5.06 -1.42 25.04
N ARG A 175 -4.45 -1.15 26.20
CA ARG A 175 -3.68 -2.18 26.95
C ARG A 175 -4.55 -3.35 27.42
N GLU A 176 -5.80 -3.07 27.77
CA GLU A 176 -6.72 -4.05 28.35
C GLU A 176 -7.37 -4.94 27.29
N HIS A 177 -7.76 -4.36 26.15
CA HIS A 177 -8.57 -5.05 25.14
C HIS A 177 -7.81 -5.28 23.81
N GLY A 178 -6.59 -4.77 23.68
CA GLY A 178 -5.82 -4.83 22.44
C GLY A 178 -6.44 -3.95 21.35
N TRP A 179 -6.30 -4.42 20.10
CA TRP A 179 -6.87 -3.77 18.91
C TRP A 179 -8.38 -3.97 18.85
N ARG A 180 -9.12 -2.86 18.78
CA ARG A 180 -10.56 -2.84 18.52
C ARG A 180 -10.81 -2.00 17.28
N VAL A 181 -11.78 -2.44 16.47
CA VAL A 181 -12.17 -1.72 15.25
C VAL A 181 -13.64 -1.36 15.35
N ALA A 182 -13.94 -0.08 15.20
CA ALA A 182 -15.29 0.44 15.11
C ALA A 182 -15.66 0.69 13.64
N LYS A 183 -16.92 0.40 13.28
CA LYS A 183 -17.49 0.75 11.98
C LYS A 183 -18.11 2.15 12.05
N ARG A 184 -17.86 2.99 11.04
CA ARG A 184 -18.48 4.31 10.95
C ARG A 184 -20.01 4.17 10.81
N PRO A 185 -20.82 4.97 11.52
CA PRO A 185 -22.27 4.96 11.36
C PRO A 185 -22.68 5.12 9.90
N GLY A 186 -23.60 4.28 9.44
CA GLY A 186 -24.10 4.32 8.06
C GLY A 186 -23.18 3.73 6.99
N LEU A 187 -22.03 3.15 7.35
CA LEU A 187 -21.11 2.49 6.43
C LEU A 187 -21.77 1.44 5.52
N ASP A 188 -22.56 0.54 6.11
CA ASP A 188 -23.23 -0.53 5.36
C ASP A 188 -24.21 0.03 4.34
N TYR A 189 -25.00 1.02 4.74
CA TYR A 189 -25.92 1.73 3.86
C TYR A 189 -25.16 2.44 2.73
N PHE A 190 -24.08 3.14 3.06
CA PHE A 190 -23.24 3.85 2.10
C PHE A 190 -22.70 2.93 1.00
N ILE A 191 -22.09 1.81 1.38
CA ILE A 191 -21.51 0.85 0.42
C ILE A 191 -22.61 0.20 -0.44
N ARG A 192 -23.67 -0.33 0.20
CA ARG A 192 -24.73 -1.06 -0.51
C ARG A 192 -25.59 -0.16 -1.40
N TYR A 193 -25.82 1.09 -0.99
CA TYR A 193 -26.57 2.05 -1.79
C TYR A 193 -25.75 2.52 -3.00
N LEU A 194 -24.48 2.89 -2.80
CA LEU A 194 -23.64 3.42 -3.88
C LEU A 194 -23.13 2.36 -4.85
N SER A 195 -23.06 1.08 -4.47
CA SER A 195 -22.68 -0.03 -5.37
C SER A 195 -23.61 -0.17 -6.58
N GLN A 196 -24.81 0.39 -6.50
CA GLN A 196 -25.77 0.45 -7.61
C GLN A 196 -25.35 1.44 -8.70
N TYR A 197 -24.61 2.49 -8.33
CA TYR A 197 -24.28 3.62 -9.21
C TYR A 197 -22.79 3.69 -9.58
N TYR A 198 -21.91 3.27 -8.66
CA TYR A 198 -20.46 3.40 -8.77
C TYR A 198 -19.76 2.05 -8.74
N GLU A 199 -18.65 1.92 -9.47
CA GLU A 199 -17.66 0.88 -9.23
C GLU A 199 -16.90 1.24 -7.95
N LEU A 200 -17.16 0.51 -6.86
CA LEU A 200 -16.52 0.75 -5.58
C LEU A 200 -15.13 0.10 -5.53
N VAL A 201 -14.11 0.92 -5.34
CA VAL A 201 -12.71 0.50 -5.19
C VAL A 201 -12.25 0.92 -3.80
N LEU A 202 -11.85 -0.01 -2.96
CA LEU A 202 -11.25 0.33 -1.67
C LEU A 202 -9.75 0.56 -1.90
N PHE A 203 -9.23 1.74 -1.60
CA PHE A 203 -7.81 2.06 -1.74
C PHE A 203 -7.23 2.46 -0.39
N THR A 204 -6.64 1.49 0.32
CA THR A 204 -6.10 1.64 1.67
C THR A 204 -4.58 1.73 1.70
N THR A 205 -4.05 2.43 2.71
CA THR A 205 -2.62 2.45 3.06
C THR A 205 -2.23 1.31 4.00
N VAL A 206 -3.20 0.49 4.42
CA VAL A 206 -2.98 -0.68 5.26
C VAL A 206 -2.48 -1.86 4.42
N PRO A 207 -1.46 -2.62 4.87
CA PRO A 207 -1.02 -3.83 4.19
C PRO A 207 -2.13 -4.88 4.07
N SER A 208 -2.12 -5.64 2.97
CA SER A 208 -3.08 -6.70 2.68
C SER A 208 -3.35 -7.66 3.85
N MET A 209 -2.28 -8.08 4.54
CA MET A 209 -2.32 -9.01 5.68
C MET A 209 -3.30 -8.58 6.80
N PHE A 210 -3.43 -7.27 7.06
CA PHE A 210 -4.29 -6.76 8.12
C PHE A 210 -5.67 -6.33 7.60
N ALA A 211 -5.71 -5.75 6.40
CA ALA A 211 -6.95 -5.22 5.83
C ALA A 211 -7.87 -6.31 5.29
N GLU A 212 -7.34 -7.39 4.70
CA GLU A 212 -8.17 -8.40 4.03
C GLU A 212 -9.14 -9.12 4.99
N PRO A 213 -8.73 -9.61 6.18
CA PRO A 213 -9.67 -10.22 7.13
C PRO A 213 -10.74 -9.24 7.63
N LEU A 214 -10.42 -7.94 7.64
CA LEU A 214 -11.31 -6.88 8.10
C LEU A 214 -12.37 -6.56 7.04
N ILE A 215 -11.95 -6.46 5.77
CA ILE A 215 -12.86 -6.25 4.63
C ILE A 215 -13.82 -7.43 4.51
N ARG A 216 -13.35 -8.67 4.63
CA ARG A 216 -14.23 -9.86 4.59
C ARG A 216 -15.31 -9.86 5.67
N LYS A 217 -15.07 -9.23 6.83
CA LYS A 217 -16.06 -9.06 7.90
C LYS A 217 -16.96 -7.84 7.69
N MET A 218 -16.42 -6.77 7.11
CA MET A 218 -17.11 -5.52 6.86
C MET A 218 -18.08 -5.64 5.70
N ASP A 219 -17.64 -6.26 4.61
CA ASP A 219 -18.37 -6.45 3.36
C ASP A 219 -18.39 -7.94 2.97
N PRO A 220 -19.21 -8.76 3.65
CA PRO A 220 -19.25 -10.20 3.41
C PRO A 220 -19.83 -10.56 2.03
N PHE A 221 -20.58 -9.65 1.39
CA PHE A 221 -21.20 -9.87 0.09
C PHE A 221 -20.40 -9.27 -1.08
N ARG A 222 -19.22 -8.71 -0.81
CA ARG A 222 -18.28 -8.16 -1.81
C ARG A 222 -18.91 -7.09 -2.73
N PHE A 223 -19.62 -6.13 -2.15
CA PHE A 223 -20.05 -4.92 -2.87
C PHE A 223 -18.88 -4.06 -3.33
N ILE A 224 -17.78 -4.07 -2.58
CA ILE A 224 -16.50 -3.49 -2.99
C ILE A 224 -15.88 -4.44 -4.02
N MET A 225 -15.80 -3.99 -5.28
CA MET A 225 -15.33 -4.82 -6.39
C MET A 225 -13.83 -5.08 -6.31
N TRP A 226 -13.05 -4.05 -5.94
CA TRP A 226 -11.59 -4.12 -5.96
C TRP A 226 -10.98 -3.55 -4.67
N PRO A 227 -10.43 -4.41 -3.78
CA PRO A 227 -9.61 -3.96 -2.67
C PRO A 227 -8.14 -3.80 -3.09
N LEU A 228 -7.66 -2.55 -3.06
CA LEU A 228 -6.28 -2.13 -3.25
C LEU A 228 -5.67 -1.78 -1.89
N PHE A 229 -4.52 -2.39 -1.62
CA PHE A 229 -3.83 -2.30 -0.33
C PHE A 229 -2.59 -1.40 -0.43
N ARG A 230 -1.81 -1.32 0.66
CA ARG A 230 -0.55 -0.56 0.71
C ARG A 230 0.40 -0.87 -0.45
N GLU A 231 0.43 -2.12 -0.88
CA GLU A 231 1.27 -2.63 -1.98
C GLU A 231 0.93 -1.99 -3.34
N ALA A 232 -0.27 -1.41 -3.48
CA ALA A 232 -0.71 -0.66 -4.67
C ALA A 232 -0.40 0.84 -4.59
N THR A 233 0.12 1.33 -3.46
CA THR A 233 0.47 2.75 -3.28
C THR A 233 1.90 3.04 -3.70
N LYS A 234 2.17 4.30 -4.06
CA LYS A 234 3.52 4.81 -4.31
C LYS A 234 4.14 5.38 -3.05
N PHE A 235 5.45 5.25 -2.94
CA PHE A 235 6.21 5.93 -1.89
C PHE A 235 7.10 7.00 -2.51
N GLU A 236 6.67 8.26 -2.41
CA GLU A 236 7.39 9.41 -2.97
C GLU A 236 7.73 10.41 -1.87
N ASN A 237 8.99 10.85 -1.81
CA ASN A 237 9.46 11.90 -0.87
C ASN A 237 9.17 11.63 0.62
N GLY A 238 9.09 10.36 1.03
CA GLY A 238 8.81 9.99 2.42
C GLY A 238 7.32 9.86 2.75
N GLU A 239 6.43 10.09 1.79
CA GLU A 239 4.98 10.01 1.95
C GLU A 239 4.37 8.95 1.04
N ILE A 240 3.24 8.39 1.48
CA ILE A 240 2.45 7.44 0.70
C ILE A 240 1.50 8.23 -0.20
N VAL A 241 1.48 7.88 -1.48
CA VAL A 241 0.66 8.52 -2.51
C VAL A 241 -0.18 7.46 -3.23
N LYS A 242 -1.47 7.70 -3.32
CA LYS A 242 -2.47 6.93 -4.06
C LYS A 242 -2.62 7.55 -5.44
N ASP A 243 -1.80 7.10 -6.38
CA ASP A 243 -1.80 7.63 -7.74
C ASP A 243 -2.95 7.02 -8.56
N LEU A 244 -3.97 7.82 -8.86
CA LEU A 244 -5.17 7.37 -9.57
C LEU A 244 -4.88 7.03 -11.04
N SER A 245 -3.78 7.52 -11.61
CA SER A 245 -3.42 7.23 -13.01
C SER A 245 -3.18 5.74 -13.28
N TYR A 246 -2.84 4.97 -12.24
CA TYR A 246 -2.61 3.53 -12.33
C TYR A 246 -3.91 2.71 -12.22
N LEU A 247 -5.05 3.33 -11.90
CA LEU A 247 -6.32 2.61 -11.78
C LEU A 247 -6.88 2.09 -13.10
N ASN A 248 -6.30 2.48 -14.26
CA ASN A 248 -6.81 2.08 -15.57
C ASN A 248 -8.30 2.47 -15.75
N ARG A 249 -8.63 3.70 -15.31
CA ARG A 249 -9.96 4.33 -15.43
C ARG A 249 -9.79 5.76 -15.92
N ASP A 250 -10.83 6.29 -16.55
CA ASP A 250 -10.84 7.69 -16.98
C ASP A 250 -10.96 8.61 -15.76
N LEU A 251 -9.95 9.46 -15.54
CA LEU A 251 -9.91 10.39 -14.41
C LEU A 251 -11.06 11.40 -14.42
N SER A 252 -11.71 11.67 -15.56
CA SER A 252 -12.92 12.50 -15.60
C SER A 252 -14.13 11.86 -14.89
N LYS A 253 -14.05 10.55 -14.59
CA LYS A 253 -15.12 9.75 -13.97
C LYS A 253 -14.70 9.04 -12.68
N VAL A 254 -13.54 9.40 -12.14
CA VAL A 254 -13.01 8.83 -10.88
C VAL A 254 -13.14 9.86 -9.76
N ILE A 255 -13.67 9.44 -8.62
CA ILE A 255 -13.70 10.23 -7.39
C ILE A 255 -12.99 9.44 -6.30
N ILE A 256 -12.08 10.06 -5.56
CA ILE A 256 -11.46 9.46 -4.37
C ILE A 256 -11.93 10.17 -3.11
N ILE A 257 -12.33 9.42 -2.10
CA ILE A 257 -12.63 9.91 -0.75
C ILE A 257 -11.51 9.44 0.17
N ASP A 258 -10.82 10.41 0.78
CA ASP A 258 -9.70 10.18 1.69
C ASP A 258 -9.80 11.12 2.89
N THR A 259 -9.02 10.83 3.92
CA THR A 259 -8.91 11.66 5.13
C THR A 259 -7.62 12.47 5.14
N ASN A 260 -6.60 12.03 4.39
CA ASN A 260 -5.31 12.69 4.31
C ASN A 260 -5.07 13.30 2.91
N PRO A 261 -4.92 14.64 2.80
CA PRO A 261 -4.59 15.31 1.54
C PRO A 261 -3.29 14.80 0.89
N SER A 262 -2.34 14.32 1.68
CA SER A 262 -1.04 13.84 1.20
C SER A 262 -1.18 12.60 0.30
N HIS A 263 -2.16 11.74 0.59
CA HIS A 263 -2.41 10.53 -0.18
C HIS A 263 -2.83 10.85 -1.62
N VAL A 264 -3.57 11.94 -1.83
CA VAL A 264 -4.16 12.29 -3.13
C VAL A 264 -3.43 13.43 -3.83
N ARG A 265 -2.22 13.77 -3.37
CA ARG A 265 -1.45 14.94 -3.83
C ARG A 265 -1.22 15.00 -5.35
N LYS A 266 -1.22 13.86 -6.05
CA LYS A 266 -1.05 13.79 -7.51
C LYS A 266 -2.31 14.18 -8.29
N GLN A 267 -3.50 13.98 -7.71
CA GLN A 267 -4.80 14.28 -8.32
C GLN A 267 -5.76 14.90 -7.29
N PRO A 268 -5.43 16.08 -6.71
CA PRO A 268 -6.27 16.73 -5.71
C PRO A 268 -7.66 17.12 -6.26
N GLU A 269 -7.78 17.35 -7.57
CA GLU A 269 -9.03 17.73 -8.23
C GLU A 269 -10.07 16.62 -8.29
N ASN A 270 -9.65 15.36 -8.09
CA ASN A 270 -10.53 14.19 -8.02
C ASN A 270 -10.88 13.80 -6.58
N ALA A 271 -10.37 14.55 -5.58
CA ALA A 271 -10.43 14.15 -4.18
C ALA A 271 -11.48 14.90 -3.38
N ILE A 272 -12.20 14.15 -2.53
CA ILE A 272 -13.01 14.65 -1.44
C ILE A 272 -12.26 14.31 -0.15
N ILE A 273 -11.75 15.33 0.52
CA ILE A 273 -11.09 15.17 1.81
C ILE A 273 -12.11 15.34 2.94
N LEU A 274 -12.31 14.28 3.71
CA LEU A 274 -13.12 14.32 4.93
C LEU A 274 -12.23 14.43 6.17
N GLU A 275 -12.81 14.92 7.27
CA GLU A 275 -12.13 14.87 8.55
C GLU A 275 -11.98 13.41 9.02
N PRO A 276 -10.82 13.04 9.60
CA PRO A 276 -10.61 11.70 10.16
C PRO A 276 -11.65 11.39 11.24
N TRP A 277 -12.39 10.30 11.08
CA TRP A 277 -13.40 9.85 12.02
C TRP A 277 -12.75 9.14 13.21
N LYS A 278 -13.02 9.64 14.42
CA LYS A 278 -12.42 9.17 15.68
C LYS A 278 -13.33 8.24 16.49
N GLY A 279 -14.29 7.59 15.86
CA GLY A 279 -15.22 6.68 16.54
C GLY A 279 -16.52 7.31 17.05
N ASP A 280 -16.85 8.57 16.70
CA ASP A 280 -18.09 9.21 17.13
C ASP A 280 -19.34 8.53 16.52
N PRO A 281 -20.27 7.98 17.34
CA PRO A 281 -21.48 7.34 16.84
C PRO A 281 -22.52 8.31 16.27
N GLN A 282 -22.40 9.62 16.51
CA GLN A 282 -23.30 10.64 15.97
C GLN A 282 -22.85 11.23 14.64
N ASP A 283 -21.73 10.76 14.10
CA ASP A 283 -21.23 11.14 12.78
C ASP A 283 -22.27 10.86 11.69
N LYS A 284 -22.48 11.84 10.81
CA LYS A 284 -23.41 11.76 9.67
C LYS A 284 -22.75 12.14 8.36
N ASP A 285 -21.45 12.41 8.33
CA ASP A 285 -20.79 12.97 7.16
C ASP A 285 -20.74 11.96 6.02
N LEU A 286 -20.48 10.68 6.33
CA LEU A 286 -20.48 9.62 5.33
C LEU A 286 -21.85 9.47 4.64
N VAL A 287 -22.94 9.45 5.43
CA VAL A 287 -24.31 9.37 4.90
C VAL A 287 -24.70 10.68 4.20
N GLY A 288 -24.22 11.82 4.69
CA GLY A 288 -24.48 13.14 4.11
C GLY A 288 -23.88 13.34 2.72
N LEU A 289 -22.87 12.55 2.34
CA LEU A 289 -22.31 12.55 0.99
C LEU A 289 -23.17 11.80 -0.04
N ILE A 290 -24.05 10.88 0.39
CA ILE A 290 -24.84 10.05 -0.52
C ILE A 290 -25.67 10.88 -1.51
N PRO A 291 -26.45 11.91 -1.09
CA PRO A 291 -27.25 12.70 -2.02
C PRO A 291 -26.40 13.42 -3.08
N PHE A 292 -25.20 13.86 -2.70
CA PHE A 292 -24.26 14.51 -3.62
C PHE A 292 -23.71 13.53 -4.66
N LEU A 293 -23.28 12.33 -4.23
CA LEU A 293 -22.78 11.30 -5.13
C LEU A 293 -23.89 10.75 -6.04
N GLU A 294 -25.10 10.57 -5.52
CA GLU A 294 -26.27 10.19 -6.31
C GLU A 294 -26.59 11.25 -7.39
N TYR A 295 -26.49 12.53 -7.03
CA TYR A 295 -26.72 13.63 -7.96
C TYR A 295 -25.71 13.65 -9.12
N ILE A 296 -24.43 13.38 -8.85
CA ILE A 296 -23.40 13.30 -9.91
C ILE A 296 -23.77 12.21 -10.93
N HIS A 297 -24.19 11.04 -10.45
CA HIS A 297 -24.61 9.94 -11.31
C HIS A 297 -25.89 10.30 -12.08
N THR A 298 -26.88 10.90 -11.42
CA THR A 298 -28.18 11.23 -12.01
C THR A 298 -28.10 12.25 -13.14
N VAL A 299 -27.20 13.23 -13.01
CA VAL A 299 -27.01 14.28 -14.04
C VAL A 299 -26.08 13.81 -15.16
N GLU A 300 -25.33 12.72 -14.95
CA GLU A 300 -24.36 12.18 -15.90
C GLU A 300 -23.32 13.23 -16.32
N TYR A 301 -22.66 13.87 -15.34
CA TYR A 301 -21.58 14.82 -15.62
C TYR A 301 -20.47 14.17 -16.44
N SER A 302 -20.09 14.81 -17.54
CA SER A 302 -18.97 14.37 -18.39
C SER A 302 -17.62 14.41 -17.68
N ASP A 303 -17.44 15.36 -16.75
CA ASP A 303 -16.26 15.48 -15.91
C ASP A 303 -16.66 15.83 -14.48
N VAL A 304 -16.31 14.96 -13.53
CA VAL A 304 -16.63 15.13 -12.10
C VAL A 304 -15.81 16.25 -11.46
N ARG A 305 -14.64 16.59 -12.01
CA ARG A 305 -13.69 17.56 -11.44
C ARG A 305 -14.27 18.97 -11.41
N ASP A 306 -15.06 19.34 -12.43
CA ASP A 306 -15.75 20.63 -12.50
C ASP A 306 -16.78 20.78 -11.38
N VAL A 307 -17.48 19.69 -11.07
CA VAL A 307 -18.46 19.66 -9.98
C VAL A 307 -17.74 19.80 -8.64
N LEU A 308 -16.70 19.00 -8.40
CA LEU A 308 -15.92 19.03 -7.16
C LEU A 308 -15.31 20.41 -6.90
N LYS A 309 -14.77 21.05 -7.94
CA LYS A 309 -14.23 22.41 -7.87
C LYS A 309 -15.26 23.43 -7.39
N SER A 310 -16.54 23.25 -7.73
CA SER A 310 -17.62 24.15 -7.27
C SER A 310 -17.92 24.07 -5.76
N PHE A 311 -17.41 23.04 -5.08
CA PHE A 311 -17.54 22.79 -3.64
C PHE A 311 -16.21 22.95 -2.89
N GLU A 312 -15.13 23.37 -3.57
CA GLU A 312 -13.82 23.55 -2.96
C GLU A 312 -13.87 24.51 -1.76
N GLY A 313 -13.26 24.10 -0.64
CA GLY A 313 -13.22 24.89 0.60
C GLY A 313 -14.54 24.93 1.38
N LYS A 314 -15.54 24.10 1.03
CA LYS A 314 -16.82 24.05 1.72
C LYS A 314 -17.19 22.64 2.17
N HIS A 315 -18.05 22.55 3.17
CA HIS A 315 -18.62 21.28 3.60
C HIS A 315 -19.67 20.79 2.60
N ILE A 316 -19.33 19.75 1.82
CA ILE A 316 -20.14 19.24 0.70
C ILE A 316 -21.58 18.90 1.13
N PRO A 317 -21.82 18.10 2.19
CA PRO A 317 -23.20 17.75 2.57
C PRO A 317 -24.09 18.96 2.87
N THR A 318 -23.56 19.96 3.58
CA THR A 318 -24.33 21.15 3.98
C THR A 318 -24.61 22.07 2.81
N GLU A 319 -23.61 22.33 1.96
CA GLU A 319 -23.79 23.19 0.79
C GLU A 319 -24.68 22.53 -0.27
N PHE A 320 -24.56 21.22 -0.44
CA PHE A 320 -25.41 20.48 -1.37
C PHE A 320 -26.88 20.54 -0.91
N ALA A 321 -27.17 20.27 0.36
CA ALA A 321 -28.52 20.37 0.91
C ALA A 321 -29.10 21.80 0.74
N ARG A 322 -28.27 22.84 0.92
CA ARG A 322 -28.66 24.23 0.67
C ARG A 322 -29.00 24.49 -0.80
N ARG A 323 -28.15 24.07 -1.73
CA ARG A 323 -28.37 24.23 -3.18
C ARG A 323 -29.63 23.48 -3.64
N GLU A 324 -29.81 22.26 -3.13
CA GLU A 324 -30.97 21.43 -3.41
C GLU A 324 -32.27 22.07 -2.89
N ALA A 325 -32.27 22.63 -1.68
CA ALA A 325 -33.43 23.34 -1.13
C ALA A 325 -33.81 24.59 -1.95
N ILE A 326 -32.82 25.35 -2.43
CA ILE A 326 -33.04 26.50 -3.32
C ILE A 326 -33.65 26.03 -4.65
N ALA A 327 -33.05 25.02 -5.29
CA ALA A 327 -33.53 24.46 -6.54
C ALA A 327 -34.96 23.91 -6.42
N ARG A 328 -35.28 23.23 -5.32
CA ARG A 328 -36.65 22.74 -5.03
C ARG A 328 -37.65 23.89 -4.92
N HIS A 329 -37.31 24.94 -4.17
CA HIS A 329 -38.20 26.09 -4.00
C HIS A 329 -38.42 26.85 -5.31
N GLU A 330 -37.38 27.00 -6.14
CA GLU A 330 -37.50 27.58 -7.48
C GLU A 330 -38.36 26.72 -8.41
N HIS A 331 -38.15 25.40 -8.40
CA HIS A 331 -38.95 24.46 -9.18
C HIS A 331 -40.43 24.49 -8.79
N GLN A 332 -40.71 24.52 -7.48
CA GLN A 332 -42.08 24.63 -6.97
C GLN A 332 -42.75 25.95 -7.41
N LYS A 333 -42.03 27.08 -7.35
CA LYS A 333 -42.54 28.35 -7.87
C LYS A 333 -42.86 28.29 -9.35
N GLN A 334 -41.99 27.71 -10.18
CA GLN A 334 -42.23 27.55 -11.62
C GLN A 334 -43.44 26.64 -11.90
N LEU A 335 -43.61 25.56 -11.13
CA LEU A 335 -44.78 24.68 -11.23
C LEU A 335 -46.07 25.42 -10.86
N GLU A 336 -46.06 26.22 -9.79
CA GLU A 336 -47.21 27.03 -9.39
C GLU A 336 -47.56 28.10 -10.43
N GLU A 337 -46.56 28.77 -11.00
CA GLU A 337 -46.76 29.72 -12.10
C GLU A 337 -47.35 29.05 -13.33
N LYS A 338 -46.80 27.90 -13.74
CA LYS A 338 -47.35 27.09 -14.84
C LYS A 338 -48.77 26.62 -14.54
N ARG A 339 -49.08 26.20 -13.31
CA ARG A 339 -50.44 25.81 -12.87
C ARG A 339 -51.40 27.00 -12.91
N LYS A 340 -50.99 28.17 -12.44
CA LYS A 340 -51.78 29.41 -12.48
C LYS A 340 -51.98 29.95 -13.92
N ALA A 341 -51.00 29.74 -14.80
CA ALA A 341 -51.10 30.08 -16.22
C ALA A 341 -52.02 29.09 -16.97
N HIS A 342 -51.91 27.78 -16.68
CA HIS A 342 -52.74 26.74 -17.29
C HIS A 342 -54.16 26.64 -16.71
N SER A 343 -54.44 27.12 -15.49
CA SER A 343 -55.82 27.18 -14.97
C SER A 343 -56.73 28.15 -15.75
N LYS A 344 -56.15 28.95 -16.66
CA LYS A 344 -56.87 29.87 -17.55
C LYS A 344 -57.05 29.33 -18.99
N THR A 345 -56.52 28.15 -19.32
CA THR A 345 -56.57 27.61 -20.70
C THR A 345 -56.95 26.12 -20.69
N SER A 346 -58.11 25.82 -21.30
CA SER A 346 -58.87 24.55 -21.27
C SER A 346 -58.11 23.27 -21.67
N GLY A 347 -58.60 22.12 -21.18
CA GLY A 347 -58.00 20.78 -21.10
C GLY A 347 -57.58 20.07 -22.40
N LEU A 348 -57.49 20.74 -23.55
CA LEU A 348 -56.95 20.16 -24.79
C LEU A 348 -55.42 20.38 -24.96
N ALA A 349 -54.81 21.32 -24.24
CA ALA A 349 -53.37 21.60 -24.34
C ALA A 349 -52.48 20.58 -23.61
N MET A 350 -53.06 19.72 -22.75
CA MET A 350 -52.32 18.73 -21.95
C MET A 350 -51.84 17.53 -22.79
N LEU A 351 -52.54 17.19 -23.86
CA LEU A 351 -52.15 16.10 -24.77
C LEU A 351 -51.05 16.50 -25.76
N GLY A 352 -50.90 17.79 -26.07
CA GLY A 352 -49.91 18.29 -27.03
C GLY A 352 -48.47 18.32 -26.51
N ASN A 353 -48.27 18.64 -25.22
CA ASN A 353 -46.94 18.65 -24.59
C ASN A 353 -46.48 17.27 -24.10
N LEU A 354 -47.38 16.27 -24.05
CA LEU A 354 -47.07 14.90 -23.63
C LEU A 354 -46.42 14.08 -24.76
N LEU A 355 -46.63 14.45 -26.02
CA LEU A 355 -46.13 13.71 -27.19
C LEU A 355 -44.78 14.23 -27.73
N GLY A 356 -44.26 15.35 -27.20
CA GLY A 356 -43.12 16.10 -27.75
C GLY A 356 -41.78 15.88 -27.04
N LEU A 357 -41.73 15.12 -25.94
CA LEU A 357 -40.49 14.80 -25.23
C LEU A 357 -39.90 13.52 -25.80
N LYS A 358 -38.84 13.68 -26.59
CA LYS A 358 -38.06 12.60 -27.18
C LYS A 358 -37.53 11.68 -26.08
N ALA A 359 -38.08 10.47 -25.99
CA ALA A 359 -37.67 9.40 -25.08
C ALA A 359 -36.25 8.83 -25.35
N SER A 360 -35.50 9.42 -26.29
CA SER A 360 -34.25 8.84 -26.81
C SER A 360 -33.01 9.08 -25.94
N ASN A 361 -33.10 9.91 -24.89
CA ASN A 361 -31.95 10.25 -24.04
C ASN A 361 -32.13 9.87 -22.55
N MET A 362 -33.16 9.11 -22.19
CA MET A 362 -33.22 8.44 -20.87
C MET A 362 -32.74 7.00 -21.04
N SER A 363 -31.42 6.81 -21.08
CA SER A 363 -30.85 5.47 -21.21
C SER A 363 -31.02 4.66 -19.93
N MET A 364 -31.98 3.73 -19.99
CA MET A 364 -31.77 2.31 -19.74
C MET A 364 -30.97 1.92 -18.49
N THR A 365 -31.68 1.80 -17.38
CA THR A 365 -31.47 0.67 -16.46
C THR A 365 -32.83 0.01 -16.26
N ALA A 366 -32.89 -1.32 -16.20
CA ALA A 366 -34.11 -2.13 -16.38
C ALA A 366 -35.31 -1.66 -15.54
N MET A 367 -36.46 -1.53 -16.19
CA MET A 367 -37.77 -1.32 -15.54
C MET A 367 -38.05 -2.56 -14.68
N ALA A 368 -38.24 -2.39 -13.37
CA ALA A 368 -38.69 -3.47 -12.50
C ALA A 368 -40.21 -3.36 -12.27
N ASP A 369 -40.88 -4.50 -12.10
CA ASP A 369 -42.33 -4.60 -11.91
C ASP A 369 -42.83 -3.69 -10.76
N GLY A 370 -43.62 -2.65 -11.10
CA GLY A 370 -44.25 -1.73 -10.14
C GLY A 370 -43.83 -0.25 -10.21
N GLU A 371 -43.10 0.16 -11.25
CA GLU A 371 -42.78 1.59 -11.47
C GLU A 371 -44.03 2.39 -11.89
N GLN A 372 -44.28 3.55 -11.25
CA GLN A 372 -45.17 4.58 -11.80
C GLN A 372 -44.47 5.12 -13.05
N SER A 373 -45.21 5.31 -14.15
CA SER A 373 -44.58 5.80 -15.39
C SER A 373 -43.86 7.13 -15.13
N PRO A 374 -42.66 7.37 -15.70
CA PRO A 374 -41.96 8.65 -15.54
C PRO A 374 -42.85 9.85 -15.90
N SER A 375 -43.77 9.66 -16.85
CA SER A 375 -44.84 10.60 -17.21
C SER A 375 -45.84 10.88 -16.09
N GLU A 376 -46.22 9.88 -15.31
CA GLU A 376 -47.16 10.02 -14.18
C GLU A 376 -46.49 10.63 -12.96
N ALA A 377 -45.22 10.29 -12.69
CA ALA A 377 -44.43 10.93 -11.64
C ALA A 377 -44.14 12.41 -11.96
N PHE A 378 -43.89 12.75 -13.22
CA PHE A 378 -43.78 14.13 -13.68
C PHE A 378 -45.13 14.88 -13.60
N ALA A 379 -46.24 14.19 -13.86
CA ALA A 379 -47.59 14.74 -13.68
C ALA A 379 -47.92 15.02 -12.20
N GLN A 380 -47.37 14.23 -11.28
CA GLN A 380 -47.44 14.50 -9.83
C GLN A 380 -46.60 15.72 -9.41
N GLY A 381 -45.73 16.24 -10.29
CA GLY A 381 -44.89 17.41 -10.03
C GLY A 381 -43.65 17.09 -9.19
N LYS A 382 -43.20 15.83 -9.15
CA LYS A 382 -41.96 15.44 -8.48
C LYS A 382 -40.74 15.89 -9.30
N MET A 383 -39.66 16.26 -8.62
CA MET A 383 -38.39 16.53 -9.28
C MET A 383 -37.77 15.23 -9.82
N LEU A 384 -37.00 15.32 -10.90
CA LEU A 384 -36.29 14.15 -11.46
C LEU A 384 -35.39 13.46 -10.42
N GLN A 385 -34.73 14.24 -9.57
CA GLN A 385 -33.90 13.73 -8.47
C GLN A 385 -34.71 12.88 -7.49
N ASP A 386 -35.92 13.30 -7.13
CA ASP A 386 -36.75 12.56 -6.18
C ASP A 386 -37.22 11.22 -6.79
N ILE A 387 -37.47 11.18 -8.10
CA ILE A 387 -37.83 9.94 -8.82
C ILE A 387 -36.66 8.95 -8.80
N VAL A 388 -35.46 9.42 -9.13
CA VAL A 388 -34.25 8.58 -9.11
C VAL A 388 -33.95 8.10 -7.70
N ARG A 389 -34.13 8.95 -6.69
CA ARG A 389 -33.95 8.59 -5.29
C ARG A 389 -34.94 7.53 -4.81
N GLU A 390 -36.23 7.70 -5.13
CA GLU A 390 -37.27 6.71 -4.81
C GLU A 390 -36.96 5.36 -5.48
N ARG A 391 -36.48 5.39 -6.73
CA ARG A 391 -36.04 4.18 -7.43
C ARG A 391 -34.85 3.53 -6.74
N GLY A 392 -33.82 4.30 -6.41
CA GLY A 392 -32.63 3.84 -5.70
C GLY A 392 -32.97 3.20 -4.34
N GLN A 393 -33.88 3.83 -3.60
CA GLN A 393 -34.35 3.30 -2.31
C GLN A 393 -35.08 1.97 -2.48
N ARG A 394 -35.96 1.85 -3.49
CA ARG A 394 -36.63 0.57 -3.78
C ARG A 394 -35.65 -0.52 -4.19
N SER A 395 -34.68 -0.20 -5.05
CA SER A 395 -33.64 -1.14 -5.45
C SER A 395 -32.78 -1.58 -4.25
N TYR A 396 -32.47 -0.67 -3.34
CA TYR A 396 -31.81 -0.99 -2.07
C TYR A 396 -32.68 -1.88 -1.17
N GLU A 397 -33.96 -1.57 -0.98
CA GLU A 397 -34.88 -2.37 -0.16
C GLU A 397 -35.07 -3.79 -0.71
N ALA A 398 -35.18 -3.92 -2.04
CA ALA A 398 -35.24 -5.21 -2.72
C ALA A 398 -33.96 -6.02 -2.51
N MET A 399 -32.80 -5.37 -2.65
CA MET A 399 -31.49 -6.00 -2.39
C MET A 399 -31.35 -6.43 -0.93
N GLU A 400 -31.72 -5.59 0.03
CA GLU A 400 -31.68 -5.93 1.46
C GLU A 400 -32.61 -7.10 1.79
N LYS A 401 -33.79 -7.15 1.19
CA LYS A 401 -34.72 -8.27 1.36
C LYS A 401 -34.08 -9.57 0.84
N ASP A 402 -33.46 -9.53 -0.33
CA ASP A 402 -32.79 -10.69 -0.92
C ASP A 402 -31.59 -11.15 -0.07
N ILE A 403 -30.78 -10.21 0.43
CA ILE A 403 -29.69 -10.50 1.37
C ILE A 403 -30.23 -11.13 2.67
N ARG A 404 -31.35 -10.65 3.18
CA ARG A 404 -31.93 -11.17 4.43
C ARG A 404 -32.48 -12.58 4.26
N GLU A 405 -33.06 -12.90 3.10
CA GLU A 405 -33.65 -14.20 2.81
C GLU A 405 -32.59 -15.23 2.38
N ASN A 406 -31.65 -14.83 1.51
CA ASN A 406 -30.71 -15.73 0.84
C ASN A 406 -29.25 -15.56 1.27
N GLY A 407 -28.90 -14.54 2.05
CA GLY A 407 -27.51 -14.20 2.38
C GLY A 407 -26.73 -15.32 3.08
N GLU A 408 -27.33 -16.01 4.05
CA GLU A 408 -26.66 -17.13 4.73
C GLU A 408 -26.35 -18.29 3.79
N LYS A 409 -27.23 -18.51 2.80
CA LYS A 409 -27.05 -19.56 1.80
C LYS A 409 -25.86 -19.23 0.89
N TRP A 410 -25.80 -17.99 0.38
CA TRP A 410 -24.69 -17.54 -0.45
C TRP A 410 -23.35 -17.60 0.27
N LEU A 411 -23.30 -17.20 1.54
CA LEU A 411 -22.07 -17.27 2.34
C LEU A 411 -21.58 -18.70 2.54
N LYS A 412 -22.49 -19.68 2.72
CA LYS A 412 -22.13 -21.10 2.81
C LYS A 412 -21.64 -21.65 1.47
N GLU A 413 -22.33 -21.31 0.38
CA GLU A 413 -21.93 -21.70 -0.97
C GLU A 413 -20.55 -21.15 -1.33
N GLU A 414 -20.28 -19.89 -0.96
CA GLU A 414 -18.99 -19.24 -1.19
C GLU A 414 -17.87 -19.85 -0.35
N GLN A 415 -18.12 -20.17 0.92
CA GLN A 415 -17.16 -20.87 1.78
C GLN A 415 -16.81 -22.24 1.20
N GLN A 416 -17.81 -23.01 0.77
CA GLN A 416 -17.58 -24.31 0.12
C GLN A 416 -16.81 -24.17 -1.19
N ALA A 417 -17.12 -23.16 -2.00
CA ALA A 417 -16.38 -22.88 -3.23
C ALA A 417 -14.92 -22.49 -2.95
N MET A 418 -14.67 -21.68 -1.93
CA MET A 418 -13.30 -21.32 -1.50
C MET A 418 -12.54 -22.53 -0.97
N GLU A 419 -13.15 -23.37 -0.13
CA GLU A 419 -12.51 -24.60 0.36
C GLU A 419 -12.21 -25.57 -0.79
N LYS A 420 -13.12 -25.69 -1.75
CA LYS A 420 -12.91 -26.49 -2.96
C LYS A 420 -11.75 -25.94 -3.80
N ALA A 421 -11.73 -24.63 -4.05
CA ALA A 421 -10.65 -23.98 -4.78
C ALA A 421 -9.29 -24.10 -4.05
N GLN A 422 -9.29 -24.03 -2.72
CA GLN A 422 -8.08 -24.27 -1.91
C GLN A 422 -7.60 -25.70 -2.02
N LYS A 423 -8.50 -26.68 -1.97
CA LYS A 423 -8.16 -28.10 -2.18
C LYS A 423 -7.59 -28.32 -3.57
N GLU A 424 -8.25 -27.81 -4.61
CA GLU A 424 -7.77 -27.89 -5.99
C GLU A 424 -6.39 -27.23 -6.16
N ALA A 425 -6.16 -26.07 -5.54
CA ALA A 425 -4.86 -25.41 -5.57
C ALA A 425 -3.78 -26.23 -4.83
N MET A 426 -4.10 -26.81 -3.67
CA MET A 426 -3.20 -27.68 -2.93
C MET A 426 -2.88 -28.95 -3.72
N ASP A 427 -3.87 -29.56 -4.36
CA ASP A 427 -3.70 -30.74 -5.21
C ASP A 427 -2.80 -30.41 -6.41
N GLN A 428 -2.99 -29.26 -7.07
CA GLN A 428 -2.11 -28.80 -8.15
C GLN A 428 -0.67 -28.54 -7.68
N VAL A 429 -0.49 -27.97 -6.49
CA VAL A 429 0.85 -27.75 -5.91
C VAL A 429 1.50 -29.08 -5.57
N GLN A 430 0.75 -30.04 -5.01
CA GLN A 430 1.25 -31.38 -4.73
C GLN A 430 1.60 -32.14 -6.01
N GLU A 431 0.78 -32.05 -7.06
CA GLU A 431 1.05 -32.66 -8.36
C GLU A 431 2.32 -32.06 -8.99
N LYS A 432 2.47 -30.73 -8.99
CA LYS A 432 3.68 -30.05 -9.48
C LYS A 432 4.92 -30.43 -8.67
N ALA A 433 4.80 -30.50 -7.34
CA ALA A 433 5.89 -30.90 -6.47
C ALA A 433 6.30 -32.36 -6.71
N MET A 434 5.32 -33.27 -6.84
CA MET A 434 5.57 -34.68 -7.13
C MET A 434 6.22 -34.86 -8.50
N LYS A 435 5.77 -34.13 -9.53
CA LYS A 435 6.40 -34.13 -10.85
C LYS A 435 7.83 -33.60 -10.80
N SER A 436 8.09 -32.52 -10.08
CA SER A 436 9.44 -31.99 -9.87
C SER A 436 10.37 -33.00 -9.17
N VAL A 437 9.86 -33.76 -8.19
CA VAL A 437 10.63 -34.81 -7.50
C VAL A 437 10.93 -35.96 -8.45
N VAL A 438 9.94 -36.42 -9.23
CA VAL A 438 10.12 -37.48 -10.23
C VAL A 438 11.12 -37.06 -11.30
N ASP A 439 11.04 -35.82 -11.81
CA ASP A 439 11.98 -35.29 -12.80
C ASP A 439 13.40 -35.19 -12.22
N THR A 440 13.54 -34.79 -10.95
CA THR A 440 14.83 -34.75 -10.25
C THR A 440 15.42 -36.16 -10.10
N ILE A 441 14.61 -37.14 -9.68
CA ILE A 441 15.03 -38.55 -9.54
C ILE A 441 15.40 -39.12 -10.91
N ALA A 442 14.59 -38.90 -11.94
CA ALA A 442 14.85 -39.36 -13.30
C ALA A 442 16.14 -38.73 -13.89
N SER A 443 16.43 -37.46 -13.57
CA SER A 443 17.69 -36.82 -13.96
C SER A 443 18.90 -37.38 -13.21
N ALA A 444 18.74 -37.79 -11.94
CA ALA A 444 19.79 -38.39 -11.14
C ALA A 444 20.07 -39.86 -11.52
N PHE A 445 19.06 -40.57 -12.05
CA PHE A 445 19.16 -41.95 -12.53
C PHE A 445 19.46 -42.06 -14.02
N LYS A 446 19.65 -40.95 -14.74
CA LYS A 446 20.11 -40.99 -16.13
C LYS A 446 21.53 -41.59 -16.14
N PRO A 447 21.75 -42.75 -16.79
CA PRO A 447 23.05 -43.39 -16.76
C PRO A 447 24.09 -42.46 -17.38
N PHE A 448 25.21 -42.31 -16.68
CA PHE A 448 26.42 -41.64 -17.14
C PHE A 448 27.03 -42.46 -18.31
N SER A 449 26.38 -42.47 -19.47
CA SER A 449 26.82 -43.22 -20.64
C SER A 449 26.75 -42.35 -21.89
N GLU A 450 27.50 -41.25 -21.90
CA GLU A 450 27.87 -40.54 -23.13
C GLU A 450 29.00 -39.55 -22.78
N GLY A 451 30.24 -40.06 -22.77
CA GLY A 451 31.41 -39.28 -22.41
C GLY A 451 32.72 -40.07 -22.46
N SER A 452 32.90 -40.95 -23.45
CA SER A 452 34.19 -41.57 -23.78
C SER A 452 34.13 -42.22 -25.17
N GLN A 453 34.02 -41.41 -26.23
CA GLN A 453 34.46 -41.79 -27.58
C GLN A 453 34.97 -40.56 -28.34
N GLU A 454 36.04 -39.92 -27.84
CA GLU A 454 36.95 -39.12 -28.67
C GLU A 454 38.36 -39.26 -28.10
N GLY A 455 39.15 -40.17 -28.66
CA GLY A 455 40.54 -40.36 -28.28
C GLY A 455 41.07 -41.74 -28.65
N GLY A 456 41.51 -41.91 -29.90
CA GLY A 456 42.21 -43.14 -30.27
C GLY A 456 42.45 -43.38 -31.76
N LYS A 457 43.49 -42.70 -32.28
CA LYS A 457 44.30 -42.98 -33.50
C LYS A 457 43.70 -42.71 -34.87
#